data_AF-A0A1S3XZ20-F1
#
_entry.id   AF-A0A1S3XZ20-F1
#
_cell.length_a   1.000
_cell.length_b   1.000
_cell.length_c   1.000
_cell.angle_alpha   90.00
_cell.angle_beta   90.00
_cell.angle_gamma   90.00
#
_symmetry.space_group_name_H-M   'P 1'
#
loop_
_entity.id
_entity.type
_entity.pdbx_description
1 polymer ?
#
loop_
_entity_poly.entity_id
_entity_poly.type
_entity_poly.pdbx_seq_one_letter_code
_entity_poly.pdbx_strand_id
1 'polypeptide(L)'
;MTGVEVGIIVFPPDNKPYSFGHPNVNETINKYVCEERPPSPSSSGIDDKYVQMFRKANSITLITQLNTLQDQLDFAFNLKSKLKEKNKNLESQQEWFRGPIEKLNNTEASMLKEGLEDLLLKLKNYGTERGYGYENGKWKAE
;
A
#
# COMPACT_ATOMS: atom_id res chain seq x y z
N MET A 1 14.61 17.39 43.17
CA MET A 1 14.47 15.97 42.82
C MET A 1 15.03 15.79 41.42
N THR A 2 16.04 14.95 41.24
CA THR A 2 16.75 14.75 39.96
C THR A 2 15.92 13.81 39.07
N GLY A 3 15.52 14.26 37.88
CA GLY A 3 14.73 13.51 36.89
C GLY A 3 15.53 12.38 36.23
N VAL A 4 15.96 11.40 37.02
CA VAL A 4 16.77 10.27 36.57
C VAL A 4 15.87 9.11 36.15
N GLU A 5 16.17 8.53 35.00
CA GLU A 5 15.54 7.31 34.51
C GLU A 5 16.29 6.08 35.04
N VAL A 6 15.56 5.11 35.59
CA VAL A 6 16.15 3.92 36.21
C VAL A 6 15.37 2.68 35.81
N GLY A 7 16.07 1.57 35.59
CA GLY A 7 15.50 0.26 35.33
C GLY A 7 16.25 -0.81 36.12
N ILE A 8 15.53 -1.65 36.85
CA ILE A 8 16.07 -2.72 37.70
C ILE A 8 15.38 -4.02 37.29
N ILE A 9 16.16 -5.09 37.09
CA ILE A 9 15.67 -6.44 36.81
C ILE A 9 16.32 -7.38 37.83
N VAL A 10 15.50 -8.16 38.54
CA VAL A 10 15.97 -9.10 39.57
C VAL A 10 15.57 -10.52 39.21
N PHE A 11 16.54 -11.42 39.26
CA PHE A 11 16.37 -12.86 39.04
C PHE A 11 16.58 -13.62 40.36
N PRO A 12 15.55 -13.76 41.20
CA PRO A 12 15.65 -14.57 42.40
C PRO A 12 15.79 -16.06 42.04
N PRO A 13 16.54 -16.86 42.82
CA PRO A 13 16.87 -18.24 42.49
C PRO A 13 15.65 -19.17 42.35
N ASP A 14 14.62 -18.98 43.19
CA ASP A 14 13.45 -19.87 43.26
C ASP A 14 12.13 -19.20 42.84
N ASN A 15 12.19 -17.98 42.31
CA ASN A 15 11.01 -17.17 42.02
C ASN A 15 11.03 -16.60 40.60
N LYS A 16 9.87 -16.17 40.14
CA LYS A 16 9.76 -15.49 38.83
C LYS A 16 10.54 -14.17 38.87
N PRO A 17 11.24 -13.81 37.78
CA PRO A 17 11.92 -12.54 37.68
C PRO A 17 10.92 -11.39 37.78
N TYR A 18 11.37 -10.29 38.35
CA TYR A 18 10.59 -9.07 38.45
C TYR A 18 11.43 -7.86 38.03
N SER A 19 10.75 -6.83 37.54
CA SER A 19 11.39 -5.62 37.08
C SER A 19 10.64 -4.38 37.52
N PHE A 20 11.40 -3.31 37.72
CA PHE A 20 10.90 -1.99 38.06
C PHE A 20 11.62 -0.96 37.20
N GLY A 21 10.91 0.08 36.77
CA GLY A 21 11.56 1.19 36.10
C GLY A 21 10.77 2.49 36.23
N HIS A 22 11.50 3.60 36.15
CA HIS A 22 10.94 4.94 36.13
C HIS A 22 11.40 5.67 34.87
N PRO A 23 10.47 6.23 34.06
CA PRO A 23 9.01 6.15 34.21
C PRO A 23 8.42 4.76 33.90
N ASN A 24 9.08 3.96 33.04
CA ASN A 24 8.67 2.60 32.71
C ASN A 24 9.92 1.77 32.34
N VAL A 25 9.99 0.53 32.85
CA VAL A 25 11.07 -0.42 32.53
C VAL A 25 11.25 -0.64 31.03
N ASN A 26 10.17 -0.69 30.25
CA ASN A 26 10.25 -0.94 28.81
C ASN A 26 10.87 0.24 28.06
N GLU A 27 10.59 1.46 28.49
CA GLU A 27 11.22 2.67 27.94
C GLU A 27 12.70 2.74 28.29
N THR A 28 13.06 2.42 29.54
CA THR A 28 14.46 2.39 29.97
C THR A 28 15.26 1.31 29.22
N ILE A 29 14.67 0.12 28.99
CA ILE A 29 15.29 -0.95 28.20
C ILE A 29 15.47 -0.50 26.75
N ASN A 30 14.43 0.07 26.13
CA ASN A 30 14.51 0.55 24.75
C ASN A 30 15.61 1.59 24.59
N LYS A 31 15.75 2.54 25.53
CA LYS A 31 16.86 3.51 25.50
C LYS A 31 18.22 2.83 25.64
N TYR A 32 18.38 1.87 26.55
CA TYR A 32 19.64 1.14 26.71
C TYR A 32 20.02 0.33 25.45
N VAL A 33 19.03 -0.27 24.79
CA VAL A 33 19.23 -1.16 23.64
C VAL A 33 19.37 -0.37 22.32
N CYS A 34 18.68 0.77 22.20
CA CYS A 34 18.67 1.60 20.99
C CYS A 34 19.69 2.75 21.01
N GLU A 35 20.08 3.29 22.17
CA GLU A 35 21.17 4.26 22.19
C GLU A 35 22.51 3.54 22.03
N GLU A 36 23.26 3.97 21.02
CA GLU A 36 24.67 3.68 20.87
C GLU A 36 25.44 4.24 22.07
N ARG A 37 25.46 3.50 23.18
CA ARG A 37 26.34 3.85 24.29
C ARG A 37 27.79 3.70 23.80
N PRO A 38 28.62 4.77 23.84
CA PRO A 38 30.05 4.61 23.63
C PRO A 38 30.59 3.64 24.68
N PRO A 39 31.49 2.71 24.33
CA PRO A 39 31.94 1.68 25.25
C PRO A 39 32.49 2.34 26.52
N SER A 40 31.79 2.13 27.64
CA SER A 40 32.26 2.61 28.93
C SER A 40 33.47 1.77 29.34
N PRO A 41 34.62 2.37 29.67
CA PRO A 41 35.84 1.63 29.97
C PRO A 41 35.81 0.86 31.30
N SER A 42 34.68 0.84 32.04
CA SER A 42 34.64 0.39 33.43
C SER A 42 33.62 -0.72 33.75
N SER A 43 33.15 -1.50 32.78
CA SER A 43 32.25 -2.64 33.05
C SER A 43 32.85 -3.95 32.54
N SER A 44 33.72 -4.56 33.34
CA SER A 44 34.37 -5.85 33.06
C SER A 44 33.45 -7.08 33.23
N GLY A 45 32.12 -6.95 33.07
CA GLY A 45 31.16 -8.00 33.41
C GLY A 45 29.95 -8.17 32.48
N ILE A 46 29.80 -7.34 31.45
CA ILE A 46 28.77 -7.57 30.42
C ILE A 46 29.50 -8.15 29.22
N ASP A 47 29.18 -9.39 28.86
CA ASP A 47 29.80 -10.12 27.76
C ASP A 47 29.51 -9.38 26.44
N ASP A 48 30.46 -8.54 26.02
CA ASP A 48 30.44 -7.64 24.87
C ASP A 48 30.01 -8.37 23.58
N LYS A 49 30.30 -9.66 23.50
CA LYS A 49 29.88 -10.54 22.41
C LYS A 49 28.36 -10.65 22.28
N TYR A 50 27.62 -10.76 23.38
CA TYR A 50 26.16 -10.86 23.36
C TYR A 50 25.52 -9.55 22.92
N VAL A 51 26.05 -8.41 23.39
CA VAL A 51 25.59 -7.08 23.00
C VAL A 51 25.83 -6.85 21.50
N GLN A 52 27.01 -7.20 21.00
CA GLN A 52 27.32 -7.09 19.57
C GLN A 52 26.46 -8.02 18.69
N MET A 53 26.23 -9.27 19.11
CA MET A 53 25.35 -10.20 18.38
C MET A 53 23.92 -9.67 18.29
N PHE A 54 23.37 -9.18 19.40
CA PHE A 54 22.02 -8.62 19.42
C PHE A 54 21.90 -7.39 18.52
N ARG A 55 22.89 -6.49 18.57
CA ARG A 55 22.97 -5.32 17.67
C ARG A 55 22.98 -5.72 16.21
N LYS A 56 23.84 -6.69 15.84
CA LYS A 56 23.95 -7.17 14.46
C LYS A 56 22.65 -7.83 13.98
N ALA A 57 21.99 -8.62 14.83
CA ALA A 57 20.71 -9.23 14.51
C ALA A 57 19.64 -8.16 14.24
N ASN A 58 19.54 -7.14 15.10
CA ASN A 58 18.62 -6.02 14.91
C ASN A 58 18.90 -5.25 13.62
N SER A 59 20.17 -4.95 13.31
CA SER A 59 20.55 -4.28 12.07
C SER A 59 20.14 -5.08 10.84
N ILE A 60 20.34 -6.40 10.85
CA ILE A 60 19.93 -7.28 9.73
C ILE A 60 18.41 -7.25 9.56
N THR A 61 17.65 -7.38 10.66
CA THR A 61 16.19 -7.31 10.62
C THR A 61 15.69 -5.98 10.04
N LEU A 62 16.27 -4.86 10.47
CA LEU A 62 15.92 -3.53 9.97
C LEU A 62 16.26 -3.38 8.48
N ILE A 63 17.42 -3.87 8.04
CA ILE A 63 17.81 -3.86 6.62
C ILE A 63 16.83 -4.67 5.78
N THR A 64 16.43 -5.87 6.25
CA THR A 64 15.45 -6.70 5.54
C THR A 64 14.10 -6.00 5.44
N GLN A 65 13.64 -5.34 6.50
CA GLN A 65 12.40 -4.57 6.49
C GLN A 65 12.46 -3.39 5.52
N LEU A 66 13.56 -2.62 5.52
CA LEU A 66 13.77 -1.52 4.60
C LEU A 66 13.77 -1.98 3.14
N ASN A 67 14.50 -3.05 2.82
CA ASN A 67 14.53 -3.60 1.47
C ASN A 67 13.13 -4.07 1.04
N THR A 68 12.39 -4.73 1.93
CA THR A 68 11.01 -5.18 1.65
C THR A 68 10.09 -3.99 1.35
N LEU A 69 10.19 -2.90 2.11
CA LEU A 69 9.40 -1.69 1.88
C LEU A 69 9.79 -1.00 0.56
N GLN A 70 11.07 -0.99 0.24
CA GLN A 70 11.58 -0.45 -1.03
C GLN A 70 11.01 -1.24 -2.22
N ASP A 71 11.05 -2.57 -2.16
CA ASP A 71 10.50 -3.44 -3.22
C ASP A 71 8.99 -3.21 -3.42
N GLN A 72 8.23 -3.04 -2.33
CA GLN A 72 6.81 -2.72 -2.39
C GLN A 72 6.54 -1.36 -3.04
N LEU A 73 7.35 -0.35 -2.70
CA LEU A 73 7.23 0.99 -3.27
C LEU A 73 7.52 0.98 -4.77
N ASP A 74 8.57 0.27 -5.19
CA ASP A 74 8.95 0.12 -6.59
C ASP A 74 7.89 -0.66 -7.37
N PHE A 75 7.30 -1.71 -6.79
CA PHE A 75 6.17 -2.41 -7.40
C PHE A 75 4.96 -1.48 -7.59
N ALA A 76 4.58 -0.73 -6.55
CA ALA A 76 3.45 0.19 -6.60
C ALA A 76 3.68 1.30 -7.64
N PHE A 77 4.90 1.82 -7.74
CA PHE A 77 5.27 2.82 -8.74
C PHE A 77 5.18 2.27 -10.16
N ASN A 78 5.71 1.06 -10.39
CA ASN A 78 5.60 0.37 -11.68
C ASN A 78 4.14 0.13 -12.07
N LEU A 79 3.31 -0.31 -11.14
CA LEU A 79 1.88 -0.51 -11.38
C LEU A 79 1.19 0.81 -11.75
N LYS A 80 1.45 1.89 -10.99
CA LYS A 80 0.92 3.23 -11.29
C LYS A 80 1.33 3.70 -12.68
N SER A 81 2.58 3.50 -13.07
CA SER A 81 3.10 3.87 -14.39
C SER A 81 2.38 3.11 -15.50
N LYS A 82 2.26 1.78 -15.37
CA LYS A 82 1.53 0.92 -16.33
C LYS A 82 0.05 1.30 -16.45
N LEU A 83 -0.61 1.60 -15.33
CA LEU A 83 -1.99 2.06 -15.34
C LEU A 83 -2.13 3.41 -16.05
N LYS A 84 -1.21 4.35 -15.81
CA LYS A 84 -1.21 5.65 -16.51
C LYS A 84 -1.00 5.48 -18.01
N GLU A 85 -0.11 4.59 -18.43
CA GLU A 85 0.11 4.27 -19.85
C GLU A 85 -1.13 3.66 -20.50
N LYS A 86 -1.72 2.63 -19.86
CA LYS A 86 -2.98 2.04 -20.32
C LYS A 86 -4.10 3.08 -20.41
N ASN A 87 -4.20 3.98 -19.41
CA ASN A 87 -5.22 5.02 -19.41
C ASN A 87 -5.01 6.02 -20.55
N LYS A 88 -3.76 6.45 -20.83
CA LYS A 88 -3.45 7.27 -22.00
C LYS A 88 -3.80 6.57 -23.32
N ASN A 89 -3.55 5.27 -23.43
CA ASN A 89 -3.91 4.49 -24.62
C ASN A 89 -5.43 4.35 -24.77
N LEU A 90 -6.16 4.23 -23.66
CA LEU A 90 -7.63 4.25 -23.68
C LEU A 90 -8.16 5.64 -24.02
N GLU A 91 -7.60 6.71 -23.46
CA GLU A 91 -7.95 8.09 -23.78
C GLU A 91 -7.73 8.37 -25.26
N SER A 92 -6.57 8.02 -25.84
CA SER A 92 -6.32 8.19 -27.27
C SER A 92 -7.26 7.34 -28.15
N GLN A 93 -7.63 6.14 -27.71
CA GLN A 93 -8.64 5.30 -28.39
C GLN A 93 -10.09 5.73 -28.14
N GLN A 94 -10.39 6.53 -27.12
CA GLN A 94 -11.76 6.97 -26.81
C GLN A 94 -12.02 8.44 -27.15
N GLU A 95 -10.97 9.22 -27.43
CA GLU A 95 -11.08 10.64 -27.78
C GLU A 95 -11.66 10.85 -29.18
N TRP A 96 -11.43 9.93 -30.12
CA TRP A 96 -11.84 10.12 -31.52
C TRP A 96 -13.37 10.26 -31.65
N PHE A 97 -14.17 9.51 -30.86
CA PHE A 97 -15.64 9.62 -30.89
C PHE A 97 -16.21 10.72 -29.97
N ARG A 98 -15.37 11.37 -29.14
CA ARG A 98 -15.77 12.52 -28.30
C ARG A 98 -15.62 13.86 -29.02
N GLY A 99 -14.92 13.88 -30.15
CA GLY A 99 -14.78 15.06 -31.00
C GLY A 99 -16.05 15.40 -31.80
N PRO A 100 -16.08 16.55 -32.49
CA PRO A 100 -17.14 16.89 -33.43
C PRO A 100 -17.30 15.82 -34.52
N ILE A 101 -18.54 15.46 -34.86
CA ILE A 101 -18.86 14.40 -35.84
C ILE A 101 -18.26 14.72 -37.21
N GLU A 102 -18.11 16.00 -37.55
CA GLU A 102 -17.55 16.47 -38.83
C GLU A 102 -16.06 16.14 -38.98
N LYS A 103 -15.37 15.80 -37.89
CA LYS A 103 -13.94 15.46 -37.89
C LYS A 103 -13.68 13.94 -38.00
N LEU A 104 -14.73 13.12 -37.95
CA LEU A 104 -14.62 11.67 -38.03
C LEU A 104 -14.27 11.25 -39.46
N ASN A 105 -13.27 10.38 -39.62
CA ASN A 105 -13.04 9.73 -40.91
C ASN A 105 -14.07 8.60 -41.14
N ASN A 106 -14.15 8.09 -42.38
CA ASN A 106 -15.14 7.07 -42.74
C ASN A 106 -15.03 5.78 -41.90
N THR A 107 -13.81 5.39 -41.53
CA THR A 107 -13.57 4.18 -40.73
C THR A 107 -14.06 4.37 -39.31
N GLU A 108 -13.70 5.49 -38.69
CA GLU A 108 -14.17 5.91 -37.37
C GLU A 108 -15.70 6.04 -37.33
N ALA A 109 -16.29 6.70 -38.32
CA ALA A 109 -17.74 6.85 -38.42
C ALA A 109 -18.46 5.48 -38.54
N SER A 110 -17.90 4.54 -39.31
CA SER A 110 -18.42 3.17 -39.40
C SER A 110 -18.36 2.44 -38.06
N MET A 111 -17.22 2.51 -37.37
CA MET A 111 -17.05 1.89 -36.06
C MET A 111 -18.01 2.49 -35.01
N LEU A 112 -18.22 3.80 -35.04
CA LEU A 112 -19.16 4.48 -34.14
C LEU A 112 -20.61 4.05 -34.42
N LYS A 113 -20.98 3.96 -35.70
CA LYS A 113 -22.31 3.50 -36.12
C LYS A 113 -22.57 2.08 -35.63
N GLU A 114 -21.66 1.14 -35.88
CA GLU A 114 -21.79 -0.26 -35.45
C GLU A 114 -21.95 -0.37 -33.93
N GLY A 115 -21.16 0.40 -33.17
CA GLY A 115 -21.26 0.43 -31.70
C GLY A 115 -22.61 0.97 -31.19
N LEU A 116 -23.15 2.01 -31.85
CA LEU A 116 -24.48 2.55 -31.50
C LEU A 116 -25.61 1.60 -31.87
N GLU A 117 -25.49 0.86 -32.98
CA GLU A 117 -26.47 -0.16 -33.37
C GLU A 117 -26.48 -1.33 -32.37
N ASP A 118 -25.31 -1.80 -31.94
CA ASP A 118 -25.19 -2.83 -30.90
C ASP A 118 -25.76 -2.36 -29.55
N LEU A 119 -25.47 -1.11 -29.16
CA LEU A 119 -26.04 -0.51 -27.94
C LEU A 119 -27.57 -0.43 -28.03
N LEU A 120 -28.11 0.03 -29.17
CA LEU A 120 -29.54 0.09 -29.40
C LEU A 120 -30.19 -1.30 -29.29
N LEU A 121 -29.53 -2.34 -29.83
CA LEU A 121 -29.99 -3.72 -29.73
C LEU A 121 -30.03 -4.20 -28.27
N LYS A 122 -28.97 -3.95 -27.51
CA LYS A 122 -28.92 -4.30 -26.07
C LYS A 122 -29.99 -3.58 -25.26
N LEU A 123 -30.24 -2.30 -25.54
CA LEU A 123 -31.31 -1.55 -24.88
C LEU A 123 -32.68 -2.12 -25.22
N LYS A 124 -32.93 -2.49 -26.48
CA LYS A 124 -34.18 -3.14 -26.90
C LYS A 124 -34.43 -4.42 -26.13
N ASN A 125 -33.42 -5.30 -26.08
CA ASN A 125 -33.53 -6.56 -25.33
C ASN A 125 -33.83 -6.30 -23.85
N TYR A 126 -33.13 -5.35 -23.23
CA TYR A 126 -33.35 -4.97 -21.83
C TYR A 126 -34.75 -4.38 -21.58
N GLY A 127 -35.27 -3.59 -22.52
CA GLY A 127 -36.63 -3.05 -22.47
C GLY A 127 -37.67 -4.17 -22.56
N THR A 128 -37.52 -5.09 -23.50
CA THR A 128 -38.42 -6.24 -23.69
C THR A 128 -38.45 -7.14 -22.47
N GLU A 129 -37.30 -7.41 -21.83
CA GLU A 129 -37.22 -8.15 -20.56
C GLU A 129 -38.02 -7.49 -19.42
N ARG A 130 -38.31 -6.19 -19.54
CA ARG A 130 -39.04 -5.38 -18.55
C ARG A 130 -40.46 -5.01 -18.99
N GLY A 131 -40.97 -5.59 -20.07
CA GLY A 131 -42.31 -5.30 -20.59
C GLY A 131 -42.42 -3.96 -21.30
N TYR A 132 -41.32 -3.47 -21.89
CA TYR A 132 -41.33 -2.27 -22.74
C TYR A 132 -41.03 -2.64 -24.20
N GLY A 133 -41.91 -2.26 -25.11
CA GLY A 133 -41.72 -2.32 -26.55
C GLY A 133 -41.03 -1.05 -27.09
N TYR A 134 -40.25 -1.19 -28.16
CA TYR A 134 -39.65 -0.06 -28.87
C TYR A 134 -40.19 0.03 -30.30
N GLU A 135 -41.03 1.03 -30.57
CA GLU A 135 -41.67 1.24 -31.87
C GLU A 135 -41.54 2.70 -32.32
N ASN A 136 -41.25 2.93 -33.60
CA ASN A 136 -41.20 4.27 -34.21
C ASN A 136 -40.32 5.28 -33.43
N GLY A 137 -39.22 4.81 -32.86
CA GLY A 137 -38.29 5.65 -32.08
C GLY A 137 -38.77 6.00 -30.68
N LYS A 138 -39.82 5.35 -30.15
CA LYS A 138 -40.36 5.60 -28.81
C LYS A 138 -40.53 4.30 -28.02
N TRP A 139 -40.22 4.36 -26.73
CA TRP A 139 -40.53 3.31 -25.77
C TRP A 139 -42.02 3.36 -25.40
N LYS A 140 -42.65 2.19 -25.35
CA LYS A 140 -44.03 2.00 -24.89
C LYS A 140 -44.03 0.89 -23.85
N ALA A 141 -44.81 1.07 -22.77
CA ALA A 141 -45.13 -0.06 -21.90
C ALA A 141 -46.08 -0.99 -22.68
N GLU A 142 -45.82 -2.29 -22.61
CA GLU A 142 -46.72 -3.32 -23.14
C GLU A 142 -47.92 -3.54 -22.22
#